data_AF-A0A7J3CJ00-F1
#
_entry.id   AF-A0A7J3CJ00-F1
#
_cell.length_a   1.000
_cell.length_b   1.000
_cell.length_c   1.000
_cell.angle_alpha   90.00
_cell.angle_beta   90.00
_cell.angle_gamma   90.00
#
_symmetry.space_group_name_H-M   'P 1'
#
loop_
_entity.id
_entity.type
_entity.pdbx_description
1 polymer ?
#
loop_
_entity_poly.entity_id
_entity_poly.type
_entity_poly.pdbx_seq_one_letter_code
_entity_poly.pdbx_strand_id
1 'polypeptide(L)'
;MEFIGIDLAGSEKRNTGFCTLRNSNAITKILNTNEEIIEKVKESNAKIVAIDATIVLHFGRKNLEEKSNVHLREYDKQLLYMYIKLFQMSLEQMRM
;
A
#
# COMPACT_ATOMS: atom_id res chain seq x y z
N MET A 1 17.78 12.13 -13.38
CA MET A 1 17.53 11.52 -12.05
C MET A 1 16.47 10.44 -12.23
N GLU A 2 16.56 9.34 -11.49
CA GLU A 2 15.62 8.22 -11.57
C GLU A 2 14.85 8.10 -10.25
N PHE A 3 13.55 7.85 -10.37
CA PHE A 3 12.62 7.69 -9.26
C PHE A 3 11.77 6.45 -9.51
N ILE A 4 11.33 5.81 -8.42
CA ILE A 4 10.35 4.74 -8.49
C ILE A 4 9.06 5.20 -7.81
N GLY A 5 7.93 4.94 -8.46
CA GLY A 5 6.60 5.03 -7.87
C GLY A 5 5.97 3.63 -7.79
N ILE A 6 5.37 3.30 -6.65
CA ILE A 6 4.70 2.02 -6.42
C ILE A 6 3.29 2.31 -5.91
N ASP A 7 2.27 1.83 -6.62
CA ASP A 7 0.89 1.73 -6.14
C ASP A 7 0.68 0.30 -5.65
N LEU A 8 0.90 0.10 -4.35
CA LEU A 8 1.07 -1.21 -3.73
C LEU A 8 -0.29 -1.86 -3.46
N ALA A 9 -0.50 -3.03 -4.07
CA ALA A 9 -1.67 -3.83 -3.77
C ALA A 9 -1.54 -4.50 -2.38
N GLY A 10 -2.67 -4.64 -1.68
CA GLY A 10 -2.71 -5.30 -0.37
C GLY A 10 -2.62 -6.83 -0.41
N SER A 11 -2.40 -7.46 -1.58
CA SER A 11 -2.12 -8.90 -1.72
C SER A 11 -1.47 -9.22 -3.06
N GLU A 12 -0.69 -10.29 -3.13
CA GLU A 12 0.03 -10.69 -4.35
C GLU A 12 -0.90 -11.21 -5.47
N LYS A 13 -2.12 -11.60 -5.11
CA LYS A 13 -3.19 -11.97 -6.07
C LYS A 13 -3.70 -10.77 -6.90
N ARG A 14 -3.35 -9.54 -6.50
CA ARG A 14 -3.75 -8.30 -7.16
C ARG A 14 -2.53 -7.64 -7.79
N ASN A 15 -2.79 -6.86 -8.84
CA ASN A 15 -1.75 -6.16 -9.58
C ASN A 15 -1.23 -4.97 -8.77
N THR A 16 0.08 -4.93 -8.53
CA THR A 16 0.79 -3.74 -8.04
C THR A 16 1.27 -2.92 -9.24
N GLY A 17 0.97 -1.62 -9.22
CA GLY A 17 1.49 -0.69 -10.22
C GLY A 17 2.93 -0.30 -9.90
N PHE A 18 3.84 -0.45 -10.84
CA PHE A 18 5.24 -0.04 -10.69
C PHE A 18 5.63 0.93 -11.80
N CYS A 19 6.22 2.07 -11.44
CA CYS A 19 6.68 3.08 -12.38
C CYS A 19 8.14 3.41 -12.14
N THR A 20 8.95 3.37 -13.19
CA THR A 20 10.27 3.99 -13.23
C THR A 20 10.15 5.31 -13.98
N LEU A 21 10.41 6.42 -13.28
CA LEU A 21 10.44 7.75 -13.87
C LEU A 21 11.89 8.21 -14.04
N ARG A 22 12.30 8.47 -15.28
CA ARG A 22 13.61 9.02 -15.60
C ARG A 22 13.45 10.29 -16.42
N ASN A 23 13.79 11.42 -15.81
CA ASN A 23 13.51 12.76 -16.35
C ASN A 23 12.00 12.90 -16.63
N SER A 24 11.58 13.01 -17.90
CA SER A 24 10.17 13.11 -18.30
C SER A 24 9.60 11.81 -18.91
N ASN A 25 10.35 10.70 -18.83
CA ASN A 25 9.92 9.42 -19.37
C ASN A 25 9.50 8.48 -18.24
N ALA A 26 8.26 7.99 -18.30
CA ALA A 26 7.72 7.01 -17.39
C ALA A 26 7.62 5.65 -18.09
N ILE A 27 8.18 4.62 -17.45
CA ILE A 27 8.00 3.22 -17.86
C ILE A 27 7.22 2.53 -16.75
N THR A 28 6.08 1.93 -17.10
CA THR A 28 5.19 1.27 -16.14
C THR A 28 5.20 -0.24 -16.32
N LYS A 29 5.03 -0.97 -15.21
CA LYS A 29 4.91 -2.42 -15.17
C LYS A 29 3.88 -2.82 -14.13
N ILE A 30 3.34 -4.02 -14.30
CA ILE A 30 2.60 -4.72 -13.26
C ILE A 30 3.54 -5.72 -12.61
N LEU A 31 3.58 -5.72 -11.29
CA LEU A 31 4.28 -6.70 -10.46
C LEU A 31 3.27 -7.30 -9.48
N ASN A 32 3.54 -8.51 -8.99
CA ASN A 32 2.60 -9.22 -8.11
C ASN A 32 3.24 -9.54 -6.77
N THR A 33 4.44 -10.11 -6.74
CA THR A 33 5.05 -10.56 -5.48
C THR A 33 5.96 -9.52 -4.84
N ASN A 34 6.17 -9.66 -3.53
CA ASN A 34 7.12 -8.79 -2.82
C ASN A 34 8.54 -8.94 -3.37
N GLU A 35 8.95 -10.16 -3.72
CA GLU A 35 10.27 -10.44 -4.28
C GLU A 35 10.47 -9.73 -5.62
N GLU A 36 9.51 -9.81 -6.53
CA GLU A 36 9.55 -9.11 -7.82
C GLU A 36 9.71 -7.59 -7.63
N ILE A 37 8.95 -7.01 -6.71
CA ILE A 37 9.01 -5.57 -6.40
C ILE A 37 10.40 -5.22 -5.86
N ILE A 38 10.91 -5.98 -4.89
CA ILE A 38 12.22 -5.73 -4.27
C ILE A 38 13.35 -5.87 -5.28
N GLU A 39 13.34 -6.90 -6.11
CA GLU A 39 14.34 -7.10 -7.17
C GLU A 39 14.31 -5.94 -8.17
N LYS A 40 13.12 -5.52 -8.61
CA LYS A 40 12.98 -4.40 -9.54
C LYS A 40 13.50 -3.08 -8.97
N VAL A 41 13.28 -2.84 -7.68
CA VAL A 41 13.86 -1.68 -6.98
C VAL A 41 15.38 -1.79 -6.92
N LYS A 42 15.93 -2.96 -6.60
CA LYS A 42 17.40 -3.18 -6.49
C LYS A 42 18.13 -3.06 -7.82
N GLU A 43 17.48 -3.42 -8.93
CA GLU A 43 18.03 -3.26 -10.28
C GLU A 43 18.06 -1.80 -10.75
N SER A 44 17.29 -0.93 -10.10
CA SER A 44 17.22 0.50 -10.42
C SER A 44 18.30 1.29 -9.71
N ASN A 45 18.73 2.41 -10.31
CA ASN A 45 19.61 3.38 -9.67
C ASN A 45 18.82 4.50 -8.96
N ALA A 46 17.52 4.32 -8.74
CA ALA A 46 16.68 5.29 -8.07
C ALA A 46 17.12 5.49 -6.62
N LYS A 47 17.27 6.77 -6.24
CA LYS A 47 17.58 7.14 -4.84
C LYS A 47 16.33 7.29 -3.97
N ILE A 48 15.17 7.39 -4.61
CA ILE A 48 13.88 7.65 -3.97
C ILE A 48 12.85 6.67 -4.54
N VAL A 49 12.16 5.99 -3.63
CA VAL A 49 11.03 5.11 -3.92
C VAL A 49 9.83 5.68 -3.18
N ALA A 50 8.85 6.16 -3.93
CA ALA A 50 7.56 6.58 -3.40
C ALA A 50 6.60 5.38 -3.42
N ILE A 51 6.00 5.07 -2.28
CA ILE A 51 5.06 3.96 -2.13
C ILE A 51 3.73 4.55 -1.72
N ASP A 52 2.73 4.45 -2.60
CA ASP A 52 1.33 4.61 -2.25
C ASP A 52 0.82 3.25 -1.78
N ALA A 53 0.51 3.19 -0.50
CA ALA A 53 -0.07 2.01 0.09
C ALA A 53 -1.03 2.45 1.18
N THR A 54 -2.14 1.73 1.32
CA THR A 54 -3.04 1.89 2.47
C THR A 54 -2.41 1.27 3.73
N ILE A 55 -1.20 1.70 4.11
CA ILE A 55 -0.50 1.19 5.29
C ILE A 55 -0.91 2.03 6.48
N VAL A 56 -1.87 1.53 7.27
CA VAL A 56 -1.76 1.66 8.72
C VAL A 56 -2.34 0.40 9.35
N LEU A 57 -1.46 -0.50 9.79
CA LEU A 57 -1.82 -1.47 10.82
C LEU A 57 -2.36 -0.66 12.01
N HIS A 58 -3.62 -0.89 12.37
CA HIS A 58 -4.27 -0.03 13.36
C HIS A 58 -3.49 -0.08 14.67
N PHE A 59 -3.30 1.08 15.31
CA PHE A 59 -2.55 1.16 16.55
C PHE A 59 -3.10 0.17 17.59
N GLY A 60 -2.25 -0.73 18.10
CA GLY A 60 -2.64 -1.82 18.99
C GLY A 60 -2.94 -3.15 18.32
N ARG A 61 -2.87 -3.26 16.98
CA ARG A 61 -2.81 -4.55 16.28
C ARG A 61 -1.36 -5.00 16.12
N LYS A 62 -1.12 -6.30 16.29
CA LYS A 62 0.20 -6.92 16.06
C LYS A 62 0.43 -7.25 14.59
N ASN A 63 -0.63 -7.69 13.88
CA ASN A 63 -0.66 -7.93 12.45
C ASN A 63 -2.12 -7.98 11.94
N LEU A 64 -2.31 -8.24 10.64
CA LEU A 64 -3.63 -8.36 10.01
C LEU A 64 -4.30 -9.72 10.25
N GLU A 65 -3.50 -10.78 10.45
CA GLU A 65 -3.94 -12.17 10.59
C GLU A 65 -4.58 -12.45 11.96
N GLU A 66 -4.02 -11.87 13.01
CA GLU A 66 -4.51 -12.02 14.37
C GLU A 66 -5.84 -11.25 14.54
N LYS A 67 -6.83 -11.96 15.10
CA LYS A 67 -8.08 -11.33 15.52
C LYS A 67 -7.77 -10.28 16.59
N SER A 68 -8.30 -9.08 16.38
CA SER A 68 -8.19 -7.97 17.33
C SER A 68 -9.45 -7.13 17.22
N ASN A 69 -9.87 -6.61 18.37
CA ASN A 69 -11.03 -5.76 18.55
C ASN A 69 -10.80 -4.32 18.02
N VAL A 70 -9.58 -4.01 17.56
CA VAL A 70 -9.22 -2.70 17.01
C VAL A 70 -9.57 -2.63 15.52
N HIS A 71 -10.80 -2.24 15.21
CA HIS A 71 -11.32 -2.22 13.83
C HIS A 71 -11.29 -0.85 13.15
N LEU A 72 -11.03 0.22 13.91
CA LEU A 72 -11.03 1.60 13.42
C LEU A 72 -9.72 2.30 13.82
N ARG A 73 -9.11 3.05 12.90
CA ARG A 73 -8.02 3.98 13.18
C ARG A 73 -8.57 5.25 13.82
N GLU A 74 -7.70 6.04 14.43
CA GLU A 74 -8.10 7.33 15.02
C GLU A 74 -8.76 8.26 13.99
N TYR A 75 -8.29 8.29 12.75
CA TYR A 75 -8.95 9.10 11.72
C TYR A 75 -10.34 8.56 11.36
N ASP A 76 -10.53 7.23 11.34
CA ASP A 76 -11.84 6.62 11.06
C ASP A 76 -12.85 7.06 12.14
N LYS A 77 -12.41 7.11 13.41
CA LYS A 77 -13.23 7.61 14.53
C LYS A 77 -13.62 9.07 14.33
N GLN A 78 -12.70 9.93 13.87
CA GLN A 78 -12.99 11.34 13.60
C GLN A 78 -13.99 11.51 12.45
N LEU A 79 -13.85 10.75 11.36
CA LEU A 79 -14.82 10.79 10.25
C LEU A 79 -16.22 10.34 10.68
N LEU A 80 -16.32 9.31 11.54
CA LEU A 80 -17.60 8.90 12.12
C LEU A 80 -18.18 9.96 13.05
N TYR A 81 -17.36 10.65 13.86
CA TYR A 81 -17.79 11.78 14.67
C TYR A 81 -18.38 12.92 13.82
N MET A 82 -17.88 13.09 12.60
CA MET A 82 -18.39 14.05 11.61
C MET A 82 -19.61 13.53 10.83
N TYR A 83 -20.17 12.37 11.18
CA TYR A 83 -21.26 11.70 10.47
C TYR A 83 -20.95 11.38 8.99
N ILE A 84 -19.67 11.28 8.64
CA ILE A 84 -19.24 10.87 7.31
C ILE A 84 -19.33 9.34 7.25
N LYS A 85 -20.12 8.81 6.31
CA LYS A 85 -20.23 7.37 6.09
C LYS A 85 -18.90 6.84 5.56
N LEU A 86 -18.23 6.03 6.37
CA LEU A 86 -17.10 5.24 5.92
C LEU A 86 -17.60 4.08 5.08
N PHE A 87 -17.20 4.02 3.82
CA PHE A 87 -17.27 2.77 3.07
C PHE A 87 -16.22 1.86 3.71
N GLN A 88 -16.66 0.87 4.49
CA GLN A 88 -15.73 -0.02 5.17
C GLN A 88 -14.86 -0.73 4.13
N MET A 89 -13.62 -0.27 3.95
CA MET A 89 -12.52 -1.20 3.73
C MET A 89 -12.35 -1.91 5.06
N SER A 90 -13.25 -2.86 5.37
CA SER A 90 -13.07 -3.66 6.57
C SER A 90 -11.71 -4.33 6.41
N LEU A 91 -10.91 -4.33 7.48
CA LEU A 91 -9.65 -5.08 7.52
C LEU A 91 -9.84 -6.53 7.05
N GLU A 92 -11.06 -7.07 7.13
CA GLU A 92 -11.43 -8.38 6.58
C GLU A 92 -11.28 -8.49 5.06
N GLN A 93 -11.53 -7.42 4.29
CA GLN A 93 -11.25 -7.37 2.84
C GLN A 93 -9.75 -7.24 2.52
N MET A 94 -8.94 -6.92 3.54
CA MET A 94 -7.47 -6.88 3.45
C MET A 94 -6.81 -8.17 3.97
N ARG A 95 -7.57 -9.10 4.54
CA ARG A 95 -7.08 -10.46 4.84
C ARG A 95 -6.94 -11.23 3.52
N MET A 96 -5.88 -12.02 3.40
CA MET A 96 -5.54 -12.76 2.16
C MET A 96 -6.47 -13.94 1.86
#